data_AF-A0A2A4RNZ6-F1
#
_entry.id   AF-A0A2A4RNZ6-F1
#
_cell.length_a   1.000
_cell.length_b   1.000
_cell.length_c   1.000
_cell.angle_alpha   90.00
_cell.angle_beta   90.00
_cell.angle_gamma   90.00
#
_symmetry.space_group_name_H-M   'P 1'
#
loop_
_entity.id
_entity.type
_entity.pdbx_description
1 polymer ?
#
loop_
_entity_poly.entity_id
_entity_poly.type
_entity_poly.pdbx_seq_one_letter_code
_entity_poly.pdbx_strand_id
1 'polypeptide(L)'
;MVLAGILIAIPINQSQASGLWGGIEGAAGAGSDYARMILEEQRQARRDYRLAEIRRAERQEERDYQAALAREERERQARLARKEEERRLELKYPNWIEIVRSDDFHNWMDKQDESVIALFKSTRSADAIRLLDQYTRTTLK
;
A
#
# COMPACT_ATOMS: atom_id res chain seq x y z
N MET A 1 -1.40 -3.13 33.78
CA MET A 1 -2.57 -2.85 34.63
C MET A 1 -3.81 -2.93 33.77
N VAL A 2 -4.70 -3.84 34.11
CA VAL A 2 -5.91 -4.23 33.37
C VAL A 2 -7.03 -3.26 33.72
N LEU A 3 -7.64 -2.59 32.74
CA LEU A 3 -8.84 -1.78 32.97
C LEU A 3 -10.09 -2.59 32.61
N ALA A 4 -10.87 -2.80 33.66
CA ALA A 4 -12.10 -3.56 33.76
C ALA A 4 -13.17 -3.12 32.75
N GLY A 5 -13.88 -4.11 32.20
CA GLY A 5 -15.08 -3.93 31.39
C GLY A 5 -16.26 -3.45 32.23
N ILE A 6 -17.12 -2.65 31.59
CA ILE A 6 -18.41 -2.24 32.11
C ILE A 6 -19.47 -3.09 31.41
N LEU A 7 -19.97 -4.10 32.12
CA LEU A 7 -21.16 -4.86 31.77
C LEU A 7 -22.38 -3.99 32.12
N ILE A 8 -23.14 -3.55 31.12
CA ILE A 8 -24.42 -2.88 31.35
C ILE A 8 -25.47 -3.98 31.52
N ALA A 9 -25.86 -4.25 32.76
CA ALA A 9 -26.97 -5.12 33.11
C ALA A 9 -28.29 -4.38 32.83
N ILE A 10 -29.06 -4.87 31.85
CA ILE A 10 -30.44 -4.43 31.60
C ILE A 10 -31.34 -5.31 32.48
N PRO A 11 -32.14 -4.75 33.41
CA PRO A 11 -33.07 -5.54 34.20
C PRO A 11 -34.24 -6.03 33.34
N ILE A 12 -34.40 -7.35 33.25
CA ILE A 12 -35.56 -8.02 32.66
C ILE A 12 -36.72 -7.88 33.65
N ASN A 13 -37.74 -7.10 33.28
CA ASN A 13 -38.98 -6.96 34.04
C ASN A 13 -39.81 -8.25 33.89
N GLN A 14 -39.74 -9.15 34.87
CA GLN A 14 -40.69 -10.24 35.02
C GLN A 14 -41.92 -9.73 35.78
N SER A 15 -42.94 -9.28 35.07
CA SER A 15 -44.30 -9.30 35.61
C SER A 15 -45.31 -9.21 34.47
N GLN A 16 -46.26 -10.14 34.49
CA GLN A 16 -47.51 -10.19 33.72
C GLN A 16 -47.46 -10.87 32.34
N ALA A 17 -47.75 -12.18 32.36
CA ALA A 17 -48.66 -12.80 31.39
C ALA A 17 -49.14 -14.16 31.92
N SER A 18 -49.80 -14.14 33.09
CA SER A 18 -50.64 -15.26 33.54
C SER A 18 -52.04 -15.01 32.99
N GLY A 19 -52.44 -15.75 31.95
CA GLY A 19 -53.82 -15.73 31.48
C GLY A 19 -53.92 -15.83 29.97
N LEU A 20 -54.03 -17.05 29.47
CA LEU A 20 -54.80 -17.46 28.27
C LEU A 20 -54.52 -18.95 28.00
N TRP A 21 -55.00 -19.84 28.89
CA TRP A 21 -55.28 -21.23 28.52
C TRP A 21 -56.68 -21.27 27.91
N GLY A 22 -56.77 -20.85 26.65
CA GLY A 22 -58.00 -20.90 25.86
C GLY A 22 -57.66 -21.37 24.46
N GLY A 23 -57.95 -22.64 24.18
CA GLY A 23 -58.08 -23.20 22.84
C GLY A 23 -56.81 -23.28 21.99
N ILE A 24 -56.06 -24.37 22.12
CA ILE A 24 -55.07 -24.76 21.09
C ILE A 24 -55.29 -26.23 20.73
N GLU A 25 -56.39 -26.52 20.06
CA GLU A 25 -56.53 -27.77 19.26
C GLU A 25 -56.56 -27.49 17.75
N GLY A 26 -56.24 -26.27 17.31
CA GLY A 26 -56.24 -25.89 15.89
C GLY A 26 -54.93 -25.29 15.33
N ALA A 27 -53.92 -24.99 16.15
CA ALA A 27 -52.77 -24.17 15.73
C ALA A 27 -51.47 -24.95 15.45
N ALA A 28 -51.51 -26.29 15.44
CA ALA A 28 -50.31 -27.10 15.20
C ALA A 28 -49.76 -26.95 13.75
N GLY A 29 -50.60 -26.57 12.78
CA GLY A 29 -50.19 -26.33 11.39
C GLY A 29 -49.64 -24.92 11.12
N ALA A 30 -50.32 -23.87 11.62
CA ALA A 30 -49.97 -22.49 11.31
C ALA A 30 -48.66 -21.99 11.96
N GLY A 31 -48.34 -22.49 13.17
CA GLY A 31 -47.06 -22.19 13.83
C GLY A 31 -45.86 -22.87 13.15
N SER A 32 -46.09 -24.02 12.50
CA SER A 32 -45.06 -24.76 11.76
C SER A 32 -44.64 -24.03 10.48
N ASP A 33 -45.58 -23.44 9.73
CA ASP A 33 -45.27 -22.75 8.48
C ASP A 33 -44.56 -21.42 8.71
N TYR A 34 -44.95 -20.67 9.76
CA TYR A 34 -44.23 -19.46 10.16
C TYR A 34 -42.80 -19.78 10.64
N ALA A 35 -42.63 -20.85 11.41
CA ALA A 35 -41.29 -21.29 11.85
C ALA A 35 -40.41 -21.73 10.67
N ARG A 36 -40.97 -22.39 9.64
CA ARG A 36 -40.26 -22.75 8.41
C ARG A 36 -39.83 -21.52 7.62
N MET A 37 -40.72 -20.55 7.46
CA MET A 37 -40.43 -19.29 6.76
C MET A 37 -39.28 -18.53 7.44
N ILE A 38 -39.31 -18.36 8.77
CA ILE A 38 -38.20 -17.72 9.51
C ILE A 38 -36.88 -18.48 9.32
N LEU A 39 -36.92 -19.81 9.38
CA LEU A 39 -35.73 -20.63 9.20
C LEU A 39 -35.15 -20.52 7.78
N GLU A 40 -36.01 -20.44 6.76
CA GLU A 40 -35.61 -20.23 5.37
C GLU A 40 -35.01 -18.84 5.15
N GLU A 41 -35.62 -17.81 5.74
CA GLU A 41 -35.11 -16.44 5.71
C GLU A 41 -33.73 -16.36 6.37
N GLN A 42 -33.53 -16.98 7.53
CA GLN A 42 -32.21 -17.03 8.18
C GLN A 42 -31.17 -17.79 7.33
N ARG A 43 -31.57 -18.88 6.67
CA ARG A 43 -30.66 -19.61 5.76
C ARG A 43 -30.29 -18.74 4.56
N GLN A 44 -31.25 -17.99 4.02
CA GLN A 44 -31.01 -17.08 2.90
C GLN A 44 -30.09 -15.93 3.30
N ALA A 45 -30.35 -15.26 4.43
CA ALA A 45 -29.49 -14.21 4.94
C ALA A 45 -28.05 -14.67 5.18
N ARG A 46 -27.85 -15.90 5.70
CA ARG A 46 -26.50 -16.48 5.86
C ARG A 46 -25.81 -16.74 4.52
N ARG A 47 -26.55 -17.22 3.51
CA ARG A 47 -26.01 -17.41 2.14
C ARG A 47 -25.60 -16.07 1.53
N ASP A 48 -26.45 -15.06 1.64
CA ASP A 48 -26.20 -13.74 1.08
C ASP A 48 -25.01 -13.06 1.76
N TYR A 49 -24.91 -13.19 3.09
CA TYR A 49 -23.74 -12.71 3.83
C TYR A 49 -22.46 -13.38 3.35
N ARG A 50 -22.44 -14.72 3.24
CA ARG A 50 -21.27 -15.47 2.77
C ARG A 50 -20.89 -15.08 1.35
N LEU A 51 -21.86 -14.90 0.46
CA LEU A 51 -21.62 -14.43 -0.91
C LEU A 51 -21.06 -13.00 -0.94
N ALA A 52 -21.57 -12.11 -0.10
CA ALA A 52 -21.07 -10.75 0.01
C ALA A 52 -19.62 -10.71 0.54
N GLU A 53 -19.27 -11.60 1.46
CA GLU A 53 -17.92 -11.76 1.98
C GLU A 53 -16.95 -12.25 0.91
N ILE A 54 -17.33 -13.28 0.15
CA ILE A 54 -16.54 -13.78 -1.00
C ILE A 54 -16.29 -12.65 -2.00
N ARG A 55 -17.33 -11.90 -2.40
CA ARG A 55 -17.18 -10.77 -3.33
C ARG A 55 -16.29 -9.65 -2.79
N ARG A 56 -16.22 -9.46 -1.47
CA ARG A 56 -15.31 -8.48 -0.86
C ARG A 56 -13.88 -8.98 -0.93
N ALA A 57 -13.64 -10.26 -0.65
CA ALA A 57 -12.32 -10.88 -0.77
C ALA A 57 -11.81 -10.81 -2.22
N GLU A 58 -12.62 -11.19 -3.21
CA GLU A 58 -12.27 -11.12 -4.63
C GLU A 58 -11.86 -9.71 -5.06
N ARG A 59 -12.64 -8.69 -4.67
CA ARG A 59 -12.28 -7.29 -4.97
C ARG A 59 -11.00 -6.84 -4.27
N GLN A 60 -10.71 -7.37 -3.09
CA GLN A 60 -9.49 -7.04 -2.37
C GLN A 60 -8.27 -7.68 -3.06
N GLU A 61 -8.37 -8.96 -3.42
CA GLU A 61 -7.33 -9.66 -4.19
C GLU A 61 -7.05 -8.97 -5.52
N GLU A 62 -8.09 -8.55 -6.25
CA GLU A 62 -7.92 -7.81 -7.50
C GLU A 62 -7.20 -6.47 -7.27
N ARG A 63 -7.55 -5.73 -6.22
CA ARG A 63 -6.88 -4.46 -5.87
C ARG A 63 -5.43 -4.68 -5.51
N ASP A 64 -5.13 -5.71 -4.73
CA ASP A 64 -3.78 -6.01 -4.29
C ASP A 64 -2.91 -6.47 -5.47
N TYR A 65 -3.49 -7.25 -6.38
CA TYR A 65 -2.85 -7.63 -7.64
C TYR A 65 -2.54 -6.41 -8.52
N GLN A 66 -3.51 -5.52 -8.72
CA GLN A 66 -3.31 -4.28 -9.48
C GLN A 66 -2.27 -3.37 -8.83
N ALA A 67 -2.27 -3.27 -7.50
CA ALA A 67 -1.27 -2.51 -6.77
C ALA A 67 0.14 -3.10 -6.92
N ALA A 68 0.27 -4.42 -6.95
CA ALA A 68 1.55 -5.10 -7.18
C ALA A 68 2.07 -4.80 -8.60
N LEU A 69 1.22 -4.93 -9.63
CA LEU A 69 1.59 -4.59 -11.01
C LEU A 69 2.02 -3.12 -11.15
N ALA A 70 1.28 -2.20 -10.55
CA ALA A 70 1.62 -0.78 -10.60
C ALA A 70 2.96 -0.46 -9.90
N ARG A 71 3.31 -1.18 -8.83
CA ARG A 71 4.62 -1.07 -8.17
C ARG A 71 5.74 -1.56 -9.10
N GLU A 72 5.57 -2.73 -9.69
CA GLU A 72 6.55 -3.30 -10.62
C GLU A 72 6.80 -2.38 -11.82
N GLU A 73 5.73 -1.82 -12.40
CA GLU A 73 5.86 -0.90 -13.52
C GLU A 73 6.61 0.39 -13.14
N ARG A 74 6.30 0.96 -11.97
CA ARG A 74 7.02 2.15 -11.45
C ARG A 74 8.50 1.86 -11.23
N GLU A 75 8.84 0.70 -10.66
CA GLU A 75 10.24 0.30 -10.48
C GLU A 75 10.95 0.11 -11.82
N ARG A 76 10.28 -0.51 -12.79
CA ARG A 76 10.80 -0.68 -14.16
C ARG A 76 11.04 0.67 -14.83
N GLN A 77 10.08 1.58 -14.76
CA GLN A 77 10.20 2.93 -15.31
C GLN A 77 11.33 3.72 -14.63
N ALA A 78 11.43 3.67 -13.30
CA ALA A 78 12.52 4.29 -12.54
C ALA A 78 13.89 3.73 -12.95
N ARG A 79 14.00 2.42 -13.14
CA ARG A 79 15.24 1.78 -13.61
C ARG A 79 15.61 2.22 -15.03
N LEU A 80 14.63 2.34 -15.92
CA LEU A 80 14.85 2.82 -17.28
C LEU A 80 15.26 4.30 -17.29
N ALA A 81 14.62 5.13 -16.48
CA ALA A 81 14.96 6.54 -16.33
C ALA A 81 16.41 6.72 -15.84
N ARG A 82 16.83 5.95 -14.81
CA ARG A 82 18.23 5.97 -14.34
C ARG A 82 19.22 5.57 -15.43
N LYS A 83 18.93 4.50 -16.18
CA LYS A 83 19.79 4.07 -17.30
C LYS A 83 19.90 5.14 -18.38
N GLU A 84 18.81 5.84 -18.68
CA GLU A 84 18.82 6.93 -19.65
C GLU A 84 19.62 8.14 -19.15
N GLU A 85 19.53 8.47 -17.86
CA GLU A 85 20.35 9.52 -17.24
C GLU A 85 21.85 9.17 -17.28
N GLU A 86 22.22 7.93 -16.95
CA GLU A 86 23.60 7.42 -17.06
C GLU A 86 24.11 7.45 -18.51
N ARG A 87 23.26 7.05 -19.47
CA ARG A 87 23.60 7.10 -20.90
C ARG A 87 23.94 8.52 -21.37
N ARG A 88 23.22 9.53 -20.87
CA ARG A 88 23.50 10.94 -21.21
C ARG A 88 24.84 11.41 -20.64
N LEU A 89 25.19 10.97 -19.43
CA LEU A 89 26.49 11.24 -18.83
C LEU A 89 27.62 10.62 -19.69
N GLU A 90 27.48 9.35 -20.05
CA GLU A 90 28.46 8.62 -20.87
C GLU A 90 28.63 9.24 -22.27
N LEU A 91 27.54 9.69 -22.89
CA LEU A 91 27.61 10.35 -24.20
C LEU A 91 28.39 11.66 -24.18
N LYS A 92 28.29 12.44 -23.09
CA LYS A 92 28.97 13.74 -22.98
C LYS A 92 30.40 13.59 -22.48
N TYR A 93 30.63 12.66 -21.55
CA TYR A 93 31.93 12.36 -20.98
C TYR A 93 32.20 10.86 -21.09
N PRO A 94 32.74 10.41 -22.23
CA PRO A 94 33.23 9.05 -22.36
C PRO A 94 34.27 8.79 -21.28
N ASN A 95 34.23 7.62 -20.65
CA ASN A 95 35.17 7.22 -19.59
C ASN A 95 35.18 8.16 -18.36
N TRP A 96 34.07 8.84 -18.07
CA TRP A 96 33.96 9.72 -16.90
C TRP A 96 34.32 9.01 -15.58
N ILE A 97 34.11 7.71 -15.50
CA ILE A 97 34.49 6.89 -14.34
C ILE A 97 36.01 6.93 -14.11
N GLU A 98 36.81 6.88 -15.18
CA GLU A 98 38.27 6.96 -15.09
C GLU A 98 38.70 8.35 -14.64
N ILE A 99 38.05 9.39 -15.16
CA ILE A 99 38.29 10.78 -14.76
C ILE A 99 38.02 10.95 -13.27
N VAL A 100 36.84 10.54 -12.79
CA VAL A 100 36.45 10.70 -11.37
C VAL A 100 37.33 9.85 -10.45
N ARG A 101 37.91 8.75 -10.94
CA ARG A 101 38.84 7.90 -10.17
C ARG A 101 40.28 8.38 -10.20
N SER A 102 40.64 9.31 -11.07
CA SER A 102 42.01 9.82 -11.20
C SER A 102 42.44 10.60 -9.97
N ASP A 103 43.74 10.55 -9.64
CA ASP A 103 44.31 11.35 -8.55
C ASP A 103 44.13 12.85 -8.80
N ASP A 104 44.21 13.27 -10.07
CA ASP A 104 44.01 14.67 -10.47
C ASP A 104 42.61 15.18 -10.11
N PHE A 105 41.58 14.37 -10.33
CA PHE A 105 40.21 14.73 -9.97
C PHE A 105 40.05 14.82 -8.45
N HIS A 106 40.62 13.90 -7.67
CA HIS A 106 40.56 13.96 -6.21
C HIS A 106 41.30 15.18 -5.65
N ASN A 107 42.51 15.43 -6.14
CA ASN A 107 43.30 16.61 -5.77
C ASN A 107 42.60 17.93 -6.13
N TRP A 108 41.84 17.95 -7.21
CA TRP A 108 40.99 19.08 -7.57
C TRP A 108 39.78 19.19 -6.63
N MET A 109 39.13 18.08 -6.31
CA MET A 109 37.93 17.99 -5.47
C MET A 109 38.20 18.48 -4.03
N ASP A 110 39.37 18.17 -3.47
CA ASP A 110 39.80 18.58 -2.12
C ASP A 110 39.88 20.11 -1.93
N LYS A 111 39.97 20.86 -3.03
CA LYS A 111 40.07 22.32 -3.04
C LYS A 111 38.73 23.01 -3.31
N GLN A 112 37.66 22.24 -3.56
CA GLN A 112 36.36 22.80 -3.90
C GLN A 112 35.56 23.20 -2.65
N ASP A 113 34.64 24.12 -2.84
CA ASP A 113 33.71 24.55 -1.80
C ASP A 113 32.56 23.54 -1.60
N GLU A 114 31.80 23.75 -0.53
CA GLU A 114 30.72 22.84 -0.13
C GLU A 114 29.65 22.68 -1.21
N SER A 115 29.42 23.70 -2.05
CA SER A 115 28.43 23.64 -3.12
C SER A 115 28.80 22.62 -4.20
N VAL A 116 30.08 22.52 -4.57
CA VAL A 116 30.59 21.56 -5.55
C VAL A 116 30.71 20.17 -4.94
N ILE A 117 31.08 20.07 -3.66
CA ILE A 117 31.04 18.81 -2.90
C ILE A 117 29.61 18.25 -2.84
N ALA A 118 28.60 19.11 -2.72
CA ALA A 118 27.20 18.68 -2.76
C ALA A 118 26.82 18.08 -4.13
N LEU A 119 27.35 18.61 -5.24
CA LEU A 119 27.16 18.02 -6.58
C LEU A 119 27.76 16.62 -6.66
N PHE A 120 28.96 16.41 -6.11
CA PHE A 120 29.62 15.10 -6.08
C PHE A 120 28.83 14.05 -5.28
N LYS A 121 28.18 14.48 -4.19
CA LYS A 121 27.33 13.61 -3.37
C LYS A 121 25.94 13.34 -3.98
N SER A 122 25.56 14.03 -5.05
CA SER A 122 24.26 13.88 -5.70
C SER A 122 24.21 12.59 -6.52
N THR A 123 23.07 11.90 -6.49
CA THR A 123 22.81 10.72 -7.34
C THR A 123 22.25 11.08 -8.71
N ARG A 124 22.12 12.37 -9.04
CA ARG A 124 21.52 12.84 -10.30
C ARG A 124 22.60 13.03 -11.35
N SER A 125 22.42 12.45 -12.53
CA SER A 125 23.40 12.59 -13.63
C SER A 125 23.58 14.03 -14.11
N ALA A 126 22.57 14.89 -13.96
CA ALA A 126 22.69 16.31 -14.28
C ALA A 126 23.72 17.03 -13.39
N ASP A 127 23.82 16.66 -12.12
CA ASP A 127 24.78 17.23 -11.19
C ASP A 127 26.19 16.69 -11.46
N ALA A 128 26.30 15.41 -11.80
CA ALA A 128 27.55 14.81 -12.27
C ALA A 128 28.07 15.50 -13.55
N ILE A 129 27.19 15.80 -14.53
CA ILE A 129 27.54 16.55 -15.73
C ILE A 129 28.07 17.94 -15.37
N ARG A 130 27.40 18.66 -14.46
CA ARG A 130 27.84 20.00 -14.03
C ARG A 130 29.20 19.95 -13.33
N LEU A 131 29.41 18.95 -12.49
CA LEU A 131 30.68 18.73 -11.80
C LEU A 131 31.81 18.50 -12.81
N LEU A 132 31.59 17.61 -13.79
CA LEU A 132 32.57 17.33 -14.83
C LEU A 132 32.80 18.54 -15.75
N ASP A 133 31.77 19.31 -16.09
CA ASP A 133 31.92 20.59 -16.81
C ASP A 133 32.84 21.56 -16.06
N GLN A 134 32.70 21.64 -14.73
CA GLN A 134 33.50 22.52 -13.90
C GLN A 134 34.94 22.03 -13.77
N TYR A 135 35.15 20.73 -13.60
CA TYR A 135 36.47 20.10 -13.63
C TYR A 135 37.17 20.41 -14.95
N THR A 136 36.57 20.02 -16.09
CA THR A 136 37.22 20.20 -17.40
C THR A 136 37.54 21.66 -17.72
N ARG A 137 36.65 22.61 -17.36
CA ARG A 137 36.91 24.05 -17.57
C ARG A 137 38.09 24.60 -16.77
N THR A 138 38.38 24.01 -15.60
CA THR A 138 39.40 24.52 -14.69
C THR A 138 40.74 23.82 -14.86
N THR A 139 40.75 22.55 -15.27
CA THR A 139 41.97 21.74 -15.38
C THR A 139 42.48 21.53 -16.81
N LEU A 140 41.60 21.46 -17.82
CA LEU A 140 41.97 21.14 -19.21
C LEU A 140 42.14 22.39 -20.10
N LYS A 141 42.73 23.47 -19.56
CA LYS A 141 43.08 24.66 -20.36
C LYS A 141 44.31 24.44 -21.22
#